data_AF-A0AAW2YRR6-F1
#
_entry.id   AF-A0AAW2YRR6-F1
#
_cell.length_a   1.000
_cell.length_b   1.000
_cell.length_c   1.000
_cell.angle_alpha   90.00
_cell.angle_beta   90.00
_cell.angle_gamma   90.00
#
_symmetry.space_group_name_H-M   'P 1'
#
loop_
_entity.id
_entity.type
_entity.pdbx_description
1 polymer ?
#
loop_
_entity_poly.entity_id
_entity_poly.type
_entity_poly.pdbx_seq_one_letter_code
_entity_poly.pdbx_strand_id
1 'polypeptide(L)'
;MDLYSDGFSDIVSVDFSKTAISEMNKLGGDKPGLAFIEMDLLEMNFPKNTFDCIIDKATMDIILCGDEPIKTIQNAFKNIYRVLRPSGVFMMLSYAKSQLRLPFLKNKQYPWDISVETCGK
;
A
#
# COMPACT_ATOMS: atom_id res chain seq x y z
N MET A 1 3.75 9.87 10.41
CA MET A 1 3.59 10.94 11.42
C MET A 1 3.09 12.22 10.78
N ASP A 2 3.59 12.56 9.59
CA ASP A 2 3.18 13.78 8.87
C ASP A 2 1.68 13.80 8.55
N LEU A 3 1.13 12.74 7.95
CA LEU A 3 -0.33 12.62 7.71
C LEU A 3 -1.15 12.85 9.00
N TYR A 4 -0.72 12.28 10.12
CA TYR A 4 -1.39 12.50 11.40
C TYR A 4 -1.31 13.96 11.86
N SER A 5 -0.14 14.58 11.68
CA SER A 5 0.10 15.99 12.03
C SER A 5 -0.71 16.94 11.14
N ASP A 6 -0.96 16.53 9.90
CA ASP A 6 -1.82 17.22 8.93
C ASP A 6 -3.33 17.00 9.18
N GLY A 7 -3.68 16.27 10.25
CA GLY A 7 -5.07 16.10 10.72
C GLY A 7 -5.78 14.85 10.19
N PHE A 8 -5.09 13.96 9.48
CA PHE A 8 -5.67 12.66 9.09
C PHE A 8 -5.73 11.70 10.30
N SER A 9 -6.87 11.03 10.48
CA SER A 9 -7.08 10.00 11.51
C SER A 9 -7.23 8.61 10.88
N ASP A 10 -7.30 7.58 11.74
CA ASP A 10 -7.56 6.19 11.36
C ASP A 10 -6.52 5.64 10.36
N ILE A 11 -5.26 6.00 10.59
CA ILE A 11 -4.13 5.61 9.74
C ILE A 11 -3.58 4.29 10.25
N VAL A 12 -3.62 3.28 9.37
CA VAL A 12 -3.03 1.97 9.60
C VAL A 12 -1.82 1.80 8.69
N SER A 13 -0.65 1.65 9.28
CA SER A 13 0.59 1.34 8.58
C SER A 13 0.95 -0.13 8.79
N VAL A 14 1.26 -0.82 7.70
CA VAL A 14 1.65 -2.23 7.72
C VAL A 14 3.03 -2.44 7.14
N ASP A 15 3.79 -3.37 7.71
CA ASP A 15 5.09 -3.82 7.20
C ASP A 15 5.33 -5.25 7.69
N PHE A 16 6.00 -6.09 6.88
CA PHE A 16 6.37 -7.45 7.31
C PHE A 16 7.54 -7.44 8.30
N SER A 17 8.29 -6.33 8.37
CA SER A 17 9.41 -6.14 9.28
C SER A 17 8.92 -5.82 10.68
N LYS A 18 8.93 -6.84 11.54
CA LYS A 18 8.72 -6.68 12.99
C LYS A 18 9.57 -5.56 13.60
N THR A 19 10.82 -5.44 13.16
CA THR A 19 11.73 -4.39 13.64
C THR A 19 11.21 -3.01 13.29
N ALA A 20 10.80 -2.78 12.03
CA ALA A 20 10.26 -1.49 11.61
C ALA A 20 8.98 -1.14 12.38
N ILE A 21 8.06 -2.10 12.54
CA ILE A 21 6.84 -1.91 13.31
C ILE A 21 7.12 -1.60 14.79
N SER A 22 8.10 -2.28 15.41
CA SER A 22 8.50 -2.01 16.78
C SER A 22 9.02 -0.57 16.95
N GLU A 23 9.87 -0.10 16.03
CA GLU A 23 10.36 1.28 16.06
C GLU A 23 9.24 2.30 15.85
N MET A 24 8.33 2.05 14.90
CA MET A 24 7.19 2.94 14.67
C MET A 24 6.24 3.01 15.88
N ASN A 25 6.02 1.90 16.56
CA ASN A 25 5.23 1.87 17.80
C ASN A 25 5.87 2.68 18.92
N LYS A 26 7.21 2.71 19.04
CA LYS A 26 7.89 3.59 20.01
C LYS A 26 7.69 5.08 19.70
N LEU A 27 7.60 5.43 18.42
CA LEU A 27 7.49 6.83 17.96
C LEU A 27 6.04 7.36 18.01
N GLY A 28 5.05 6.50 17.79
CA GLY A 28 3.67 6.95 17.63
C GLY A 28 2.58 5.95 18.01
N GLY A 29 2.91 4.80 18.60
CA GLY A 29 1.90 3.80 18.99
C GLY A 29 1.00 4.24 20.13
N ASP A 30 1.35 5.33 20.84
CA ASP A 30 0.55 5.96 21.88
C ASP A 30 -0.49 6.95 21.35
N LYS A 31 -0.42 7.31 20.06
CA LYS A 31 -1.28 8.33 19.46
C LYS A 31 -2.60 7.73 19.01
N PRO A 32 -3.75 8.27 19.45
CA PRO A 32 -5.05 7.76 19.05
C PRO A 32 -5.23 7.90 17.53
N GLY A 33 -5.78 6.87 16.88
CA GLY A 33 -5.99 6.87 15.43
C GLY A 33 -4.74 6.54 14.60
N LEU A 34 -3.61 6.20 15.23
CA LEU A 34 -2.47 5.57 14.57
C LEU A 34 -2.36 4.10 14.97
N ALA A 35 -2.19 3.23 13.98
CA ALA A 35 -1.87 1.82 14.21
C ALA A 35 -0.70 1.38 13.34
N PHE A 36 0.26 0.67 13.94
CA PHE A 36 1.39 0.06 13.24
C PHE A 36 1.34 -1.44 13.45
N ILE A 37 1.13 -2.20 12.38
CA ILE A 37 0.81 -3.63 12.44
C ILE A 37 1.84 -4.43 11.64
N GLU A 38 2.44 -5.44 12.26
CA GLU A 38 3.26 -6.43 11.57
C GLU A 38 2.34 -7.29 10.71
N MET A 39 2.44 -7.16 9.39
CA MET A 39 1.58 -7.86 8.44
C MET A 39 2.25 -7.95 7.07
N ASP A 40 2.13 -9.12 6.43
CA ASP A 40 2.49 -9.29 5.03
C ASP A 40 1.38 -8.74 4.12
N LEU A 41 1.75 -7.88 3.18
CA LEU A 41 0.83 -7.33 2.17
C LEU A 41 0.16 -8.43 1.32
N LEU A 42 0.84 -9.56 1.15
CA LEU A 42 0.32 -10.72 0.42
C LEU A 42 -0.77 -11.47 1.19
N GLU A 43 -0.87 -11.23 2.50
CA GLU A 43 -1.80 -11.88 3.44
C GLU A 43 -2.48 -10.84 4.36
N MET A 44 -3.08 -9.81 3.77
CA MET A 44 -3.75 -8.76 4.54
C MET A 44 -4.98 -9.27 5.28
N ASN A 45 -4.90 -9.35 6.61
CA ASN A 45 -6.00 -9.80 7.48
C ASN A 45 -7.02 -8.70 7.83
N PHE A 46 -7.38 -7.88 6.83
CA PHE A 46 -8.44 -6.89 6.94
C PHE A 46 -9.72 -7.36 6.24
N PRO A 47 -10.92 -6.95 6.69
CA PRO A 47 -12.14 -7.16 5.93
C PRO A 47 -12.10 -6.54 4.52
N LYS A 48 -13.00 -6.99 3.64
CA LYS A 48 -13.21 -6.30 2.36
C LYS A 48 -13.74 -4.88 2.59
N ASN A 49 -13.44 -3.95 1.69
CA ASN A 49 -13.95 -2.58 1.74
C ASN A 49 -13.66 -1.87 3.08
N THR A 50 -12.45 -2.01 3.59
CA THR A 50 -12.02 -1.43 4.87
C THR A 50 -11.52 -0.01 4.70
N PHE A 51 -10.68 0.25 3.70
CA PHE A 51 -9.94 1.51 3.56
C PHE A 51 -10.49 2.39 2.44
N ASP A 52 -10.60 3.69 2.72
CA ASP A 52 -10.95 4.71 1.71
C ASP A 52 -9.73 5.09 0.84
N CYS A 53 -8.52 5.00 1.40
CA CYS A 53 -7.27 5.30 0.71
C CYS A 53 -6.17 4.30 1.12
N ILE A 54 -5.37 3.86 0.17
CA ILE A 54 -4.17 3.03 0.40
C ILE A 54 -2.99 3.72 -0.29
N ILE A 55 -1.88 3.87 0.43
CA ILE A 55 -0.66 4.48 -0.08
C ILE A 55 0.44 3.43 -0.05
N ASP A 56 0.96 3.07 -1.21
CA ASP A 56 2.21 2.33 -1.37
C ASP A 56 3.35 3.30 -1.63
N LYS A 57 4.43 3.16 -0.87
CA LYS A 57 5.69 3.90 -1.08
C LYS A 57 6.82 2.90 -1.30
N ALA A 58 7.11 2.63 -2.56
CA ALA A 58 8.18 1.74 -3.03
C ALA A 58 8.08 0.28 -2.57
N THR A 59 6.99 -0.18 -1.93
CA THR A 59 6.82 -1.59 -1.57
C THR A 59 6.63 -2.43 -2.83
N MET A 60 5.89 -1.93 -3.83
CA MET A 60 5.78 -2.61 -5.14
C MET A 60 7.13 -2.73 -5.85
N ASP A 61 8.07 -1.81 -5.60
CA ASP A 61 9.41 -1.85 -6.19
C ASP A 61 10.22 -3.02 -5.63
N ILE A 62 10.08 -3.26 -4.32
CA ILE A 62 10.75 -4.35 -3.63
C ILE A 62 10.17 -5.70 -4.07
N ILE A 63 8.84 -5.82 -4.14
CA ILE A 63 8.16 -7.06 -4.54
C ILE A 63 8.60 -7.53 -5.93
N LEU A 64 8.79 -6.60 -6.87
CA LEU A 64 9.22 -6.93 -8.23
C LEU A 64 10.69 -7.37 -8.34
N CYS A 65 11.49 -7.18 -7.30
CA CYS A 65 12.87 -7.66 -7.24
C CYS A 65 13.01 -9.05 -6.60
N GLY A 66 11.93 -9.60 -6.04
CA GLY A 66 11.91 -10.90 -5.36
C GLY A 66 11.66 -12.09 -6.28
N ASP A 67 11.43 -13.24 -5.67
CA ASP A 67 11.10 -14.49 -6.35
C ASP A 67 9.66 -14.50 -6.87
N GLU A 68 9.43 -15.16 -8.01
CA GLU A 68 8.14 -15.22 -8.73
C GLU A 68 7.41 -13.85 -8.84
N PRO A 69 8.09 -12.76 -9.25
CA PRO A 69 7.61 -11.39 -9.02
C PRO A 69 6.24 -11.10 -9.65
N ILE A 70 5.92 -11.74 -10.78
CA ILE A 70 4.62 -11.63 -11.46
C ILE A 70 3.47 -12.17 -10.61
N LYS A 71 3.65 -13.36 -10.02
CA LYS A 71 2.61 -14.00 -9.18
C LYS A 71 2.45 -13.23 -7.88
N THR A 72 3.57 -12.82 -7.30
CA THR A 72 3.61 -12.07 -6.04
C THR A 72 2.91 -10.71 -6.18
N ILE A 73 3.21 -9.94 -7.22
CA ILE A 73 2.56 -8.64 -7.44
C ILE A 73 1.06 -8.78 -7.77
N GLN A 74 0.66 -9.82 -8.51
CA GLN A 74 -0.75 -10.09 -8.77
C GLN A 74 -1.52 -10.38 -7.48
N ASN A 75 -0.92 -11.14 -6.54
CA ASN A 75 -1.54 -11.40 -5.24
C ASN A 75 -1.59 -10.14 -4.36
N ALA A 76 -0.55 -9.29 -4.41
CA ALA A 76 -0.57 -8.00 -3.73
C ALA A 76 -1.73 -7.13 -4.22
N PHE A 77 -1.89 -6.95 -5.54
CA PHE A 77 -3.00 -6.17 -6.10
C PHE A 77 -4.37 -6.77 -5.78
N LYS A 78 -4.50 -8.09 -5.75
CA LYS A 78 -5.74 -8.75 -5.32
C LYS A 78 -6.13 -8.36 -3.90
N ASN A 79 -5.16 -8.36 -2.98
CA ASN A 79 -5.41 -7.97 -1.59
C ASN A 79 -5.70 -6.48 -1.47
N ILE A 80 -4.91 -5.62 -2.11
CA ILE A 80 -5.13 -4.16 -2.14
C ILE A 80 -6.54 -3.84 -2.63
N TYR A 81 -6.92 -4.38 -3.80
CA TYR A 81 -8.24 -4.13 -4.37
C TYR A 81 -9.38 -4.63 -3.49
N ARG A 82 -9.21 -5.79 -2.84
CA ARG A 82 -10.22 -6.36 -1.93
C ARG A 82 -10.48 -5.49 -0.71
N VAL A 83 -9.43 -4.95 -0.10
CA VAL A 83 -9.56 -4.17 1.15
C VAL A 83 -9.89 -2.70 0.89
N LEU A 84 -9.72 -2.22 -0.34
CA LEU A 84 -10.16 -0.90 -0.76
C LEU A 84 -11.69 -0.84 -0.88
N ARG A 85 -12.30 0.24 -0.40
CA ARG A 85 -13.75 0.49 -0.56
C ARG A 85 -14.09 0.79 -2.01
N PRO A 86 -15.36 0.58 -2.42
CA PRO A 86 -15.86 1.16 -3.67
C PRO A 86 -15.61 2.67 -3.68
N SER A 87 -15.05 3.17 -4.78
CA SER A 87 -14.59 4.57 -4.94
C SER A 87 -13.38 4.97 -4.09
N GLY A 88 -12.74 4.03 -3.39
CA GLY A 88 -11.48 4.29 -2.70
C GLY A 88 -10.32 4.50 -3.67
N VAL A 89 -9.25 5.09 -3.17
CA VAL A 89 -8.07 5.43 -3.98
C VAL A 89 -6.87 4.58 -3.56
N PHE A 90 -6.18 4.00 -4.54
CA PHE A 90 -4.86 3.41 -4.34
C PHE A 90 -3.80 4.31 -5.00
N MET A 91 -2.86 4.81 -4.19
CA MET A 91 -1.74 5.65 -4.64
C MET A 91 -0.45 4.86 -4.55
N MET A 92 0.23 4.69 -5.68
CA MET A 92 1.51 3.97 -5.78
C MET A 92 2.63 4.94 -6.12
N LEU A 93 3.55 5.13 -5.19
CA LEU A 93 4.75 5.94 -5.38
C LEU A 93 5.93 5.01 -5.64
N SER A 94 6.51 5.12 -6.84
CA SER A 94 7.58 4.25 -7.31
C SER A 94 8.72 5.06 -7.90
N TYR A 95 9.96 4.60 -7.70
CA TYR A 95 11.11 5.16 -8.40
C TYR A 95 11.20 4.66 -9.85
N ALA A 96 10.69 3.46 -10.10
CA ALA A 96 10.79 2.85 -11.41
C ALA A 96 9.75 3.42 -12.39
N LYS A 97 10.10 3.33 -13.68
CA LYS A 97 9.26 3.86 -14.75
C LYS A 97 7.88 3.21 -14.77
N SER A 98 6.85 4.03 -14.98
CA SER A 98 5.43 3.59 -14.94
C SER A 98 5.12 2.45 -15.91
N GLN A 99 5.79 2.39 -17.07
CA GLN A 99 5.58 1.33 -18.06
C GLN A 99 5.85 -0.08 -17.51
N LEU A 100 6.66 -0.20 -16.45
CA LEU A 100 6.97 -1.49 -15.83
C LEU A 100 5.86 -1.97 -14.88
N ARG A 101 4.98 -1.08 -14.40
CA ARG A 101 3.90 -1.41 -13.44
C ARG A 101 2.50 -1.33 -14.04
N LEU A 102 2.31 -0.46 -15.02
CA LEU A 102 1.03 -0.26 -15.68
C LEU A 102 0.37 -1.56 -16.19
N PRO A 103 1.10 -2.57 -16.72
CA PRO A 103 0.47 -3.82 -17.14
C PRO A 103 -0.23 -4.56 -16.00
N PHE A 104 0.31 -4.51 -14.78
CA PHE A 104 -0.30 -5.16 -13.61
C PHE A 104 -1.50 -4.37 -13.07
N LEU A 105 -1.47 -3.04 -13.20
CA LEU A 105 -2.58 -2.17 -12.83
C LEU A 105 -3.72 -2.24 -13.86
N LYS A 106 -3.42 -2.34 -15.15
CA LYS A 106 -4.42 -2.47 -16.24
C LYS A 106 -5.03 -3.88 -16.35
N ASN A 107 -5.30 -4.50 -15.21
CA ASN A 107 -5.96 -5.79 -15.14
C ASN A 107 -7.49 -5.59 -15.18
N LYS A 108 -8.17 -6.26 -16.11
CA LYS A 108 -9.64 -6.16 -16.27
C LYS A 108 -10.42 -6.59 -15.02
N GLN A 109 -9.80 -7.33 -14.10
CA GLN A 109 -10.40 -7.69 -12.81
C GLN A 109 -10.56 -6.49 -11.86
N TYR A 110 -9.77 -5.43 -12.07
CA TYR A 110 -9.73 -4.22 -11.23
C TYR A 110 -10.03 -3.00 -12.11
N PRO A 111 -11.30 -2.68 -12.36
CA PRO A 111 -11.71 -1.61 -13.25
C PRO A 111 -11.58 -0.21 -12.61
N TRP A 112 -10.41 0.10 -12.06
CA TRP A 112 -10.09 1.44 -11.58
C TRP A 112 -9.69 2.39 -12.74
N ASP A 113 -9.90 3.67 -12.53
CA ASP A 113 -9.31 4.71 -13.38
C ASP A 113 -7.84 4.94 -12.98
N ILE A 114 -6.94 5.02 -13.95
CA ILE A 114 -5.49 5.11 -13.69
C ILE A 114 -4.97 6.44 -14.22
N SER A 115 -4.50 7.30 -13.31
CA SER A 115 -3.69 8.49 -13.61
C SER A 115 -2.23 8.23 -13.28
N VAL A 116 -1.31 8.75 -14.09
CA VAL A 116 0.13 8.63 -13.88
C VAL A 116 0.78 10.00 -13.98
N GLU A 117 1.51 10.38 -12.94
CA GLU A 117 2.34 11.58 -12.91
C GLU A 117 3.80 11.21 -12.62
N THR A 118 4.74 12.00 -13.15
CA THR A 118 6.17 11.83 -12.91
C THR A 118 6.72 13.12 -12.34
N CYS A 119 7.22 13.05 -11.11
CA CYS A 119 7.76 14.20 -10.38
C CYS A 119 9.30 14.25 -10.50
N GLY A 120 9.87 15.46 -10.52
CA GLY A 120 11.33 15.66 -10.39
C GLY A 120 12.16 15.31 -11.62
N LYS A 121 11.82 15.85 -12.80
CA LYS A 121 12.70 15.80 -13.98
C LYS A 121 13.98 16.59 -13.77
#